data_AF-A0A328W4E9-F1
#
_entry.id   AF-A0A328W4E9-F1
#
_cell.length_a   1.000
_cell.length_b   1.000
_cell.length_c   1.000
_cell.angle_alpha   90.00
_cell.angle_beta   90.00
_cell.angle_gamma   90.00
#
_symmetry.space_group_name_H-M   'P 1'
#
loop_
_entity.id
_entity.type
_entity.pdbx_description
1 polymer ?
#
loop_
_entity_poly.entity_id
_entity_poly.type
_entity_poly.pdbx_seq_one_letter_code
_entity_poly.pdbx_strand_id
1 'polypeptide(L)'
;MKKVWIDAAHGGKDSGATGNGLQEKDIVLAVSLAVKKRLEAEYSDVQVLLSRSSDVFLELAERTHKANAAGADILVSIHCNAGGGAGGFESYRYTSASSGSVKLQNVMHTEVMNAIKSFGVIDRGQKAANLHMVRESKMPAVLTENLFIDVAADAAKLKRQDVVDFIAIGHVNGIAKYLGLQKKEEAGTVEDKVHVVVNGKQIADGKLENGVTYVPLRAIGEALGAKVSWDNKTKTATVTTE
;
A
#
# COMPACT_ATOMS: atom_id res chain seq x y z
N MET A 1 -0.05 -3.75 -23.03
CA MET A 1 0.60 -3.50 -21.72
C MET A 1 0.10 -2.16 -21.16
N LYS A 2 -0.49 -2.19 -19.96
CA LYS A 2 -0.96 -1.02 -19.20
C LYS A 2 0.21 -0.33 -18.51
N LYS A 3 0.28 0.99 -18.57
CA LYS A 3 1.32 1.81 -17.95
C LYS A 3 0.77 2.52 -16.72
N VAL A 4 1.32 2.21 -15.57
CA VAL A 4 0.96 2.84 -14.29
C VAL A 4 2.06 3.82 -13.91
N TRP A 5 1.73 5.10 -13.76
CA TRP A 5 2.64 6.07 -13.18
C TRP A 5 2.44 6.15 -11.68
N ILE A 6 3.47 5.81 -10.91
CA ILE A 6 3.51 5.99 -9.46
C ILE A 6 4.42 7.18 -9.15
N ASP A 7 3.86 8.24 -8.59
CA ASP A 7 4.64 9.36 -8.07
C ASP A 7 4.96 9.13 -6.60
N ALA A 8 6.24 8.90 -6.31
CA ALA A 8 6.76 8.95 -4.94
C ALA A 8 7.01 10.42 -4.57
N ALA A 9 6.11 11.00 -3.79
CA ALA A 9 6.14 12.40 -3.42
C ALA A 9 7.48 12.85 -2.81
N HIS A 10 7.78 14.15 -2.89
CA HIS A 10 8.97 14.76 -2.28
C HIS A 10 10.28 14.11 -2.76
N GLY A 11 11.33 14.12 -1.95
CA GLY A 11 12.64 13.51 -2.24
C GLY A 11 13.79 14.51 -2.26
N GLY A 12 14.99 14.02 -1.99
CA GLY A 12 16.22 14.81 -1.88
C GLY A 12 16.07 15.91 -0.84
N LYS A 13 16.19 17.16 -1.31
CA LYS A 13 16.08 18.39 -0.49
C LYS A 13 14.68 18.65 0.07
N ASP A 14 13.66 18.03 -0.50
CA ASP A 14 12.28 18.13 -0.02
C ASP A 14 11.98 16.89 0.81
N SER A 15 11.91 17.03 2.14
CA SER A 15 11.56 15.93 3.04
C SER A 15 10.09 15.57 3.01
N GLY A 16 9.24 16.44 2.45
CA GLY A 16 7.82 16.49 2.78
C GLY A 16 7.60 16.75 4.26
N ALA A 17 6.46 16.29 4.78
CA ALA A 17 6.15 16.38 6.19
C ALA A 17 7.19 15.64 7.05
N THR A 18 7.54 16.23 8.19
CA THR A 18 8.43 15.64 9.19
C THR A 18 7.79 15.67 10.56
N GLY A 19 7.90 14.58 11.30
CA GLY A 19 7.29 14.47 12.63
C GLY A 19 7.55 13.11 13.23
N ASN A 20 7.59 13.03 14.56
CA ASN A 20 7.74 11.76 15.29
C ASN A 20 8.96 10.91 14.85
N GLY A 21 10.03 11.54 14.33
CA GLY A 21 11.22 10.86 13.81
C GLY A 21 11.06 10.24 12.41
N LEU A 22 10.01 10.61 11.68
CA LEU A 22 9.74 10.19 10.30
C LEU A 22 9.90 11.36 9.33
N GLN A 23 10.24 11.02 8.09
CA GLN A 23 10.18 11.93 6.94
C GLN A 23 9.28 11.31 5.88
N GLU A 24 8.37 12.10 5.32
CA GLU A 24 7.39 11.65 4.33
C GLU A 24 8.07 11.00 3.13
N LYS A 25 9.12 11.63 2.61
CA LYS A 25 9.86 11.15 1.44
C LYS A 25 10.34 9.70 1.55
N ASP A 26 10.66 9.22 2.76
CA ASP A 26 11.18 7.88 2.98
C ASP A 26 10.05 6.84 2.95
N ILE A 27 8.94 7.15 3.62
CA ILE A 27 7.75 6.29 3.67
C ILE A 27 7.14 6.14 2.28
N VAL A 28 6.92 7.25 1.57
CA VAL A 28 6.28 7.21 0.26
C VAL A 28 7.16 6.56 -0.80
N LEU A 29 8.49 6.64 -0.68
CA LEU A 29 9.42 5.90 -1.53
C LEU A 29 9.31 4.39 -1.27
N ALA A 30 9.31 3.98 0.00
CA ALA A 30 9.18 2.57 0.37
C ALA A 30 7.88 1.96 -0.16
N VAL A 31 6.75 2.63 0.02
CA VAL A 31 5.44 2.21 -0.52
C VAL A 31 5.50 2.14 -2.05
N SER A 32 6.02 3.15 -2.72
CA SER A 32 6.06 3.22 -4.19
C SER A 32 6.90 2.09 -4.81
N LEU A 33 8.05 1.79 -4.22
CA LEU A 33 8.90 0.68 -4.64
C LEU A 33 8.22 -0.67 -4.41
N ALA A 34 7.52 -0.85 -3.29
CA ALA A 34 6.76 -2.05 -3.00
C ALA A 34 5.59 -2.25 -3.99
N VAL A 35 4.87 -1.17 -4.33
CA VAL A 35 3.79 -1.19 -5.35
C VAL A 35 4.35 -1.62 -6.71
N LYS A 36 5.46 -1.01 -7.17
CA LYS A 36 6.11 -1.41 -8.43
C LYS A 36 6.48 -2.88 -8.43
N LYS A 37 7.21 -3.33 -7.40
CA LYS A 37 7.68 -4.71 -7.28
C LYS A 37 6.51 -5.70 -7.34
N ARG A 38 5.45 -5.46 -6.57
CA ARG A 38 4.30 -6.38 -6.48
C ARG A 38 3.48 -6.40 -7.76
N LEU A 39 3.13 -5.24 -8.33
CA LEU A 39 2.37 -5.19 -9.58
C LEU A 39 3.08 -5.93 -10.72
N GLU A 40 4.37 -5.65 -10.91
CA GLU A 40 5.14 -6.26 -11.99
C GLU A 40 5.48 -7.74 -11.73
N ALA A 41 5.52 -8.18 -10.47
CA ALA A 41 5.69 -9.59 -10.13
C ALA A 41 4.39 -10.39 -10.29
N GLU A 42 3.27 -9.85 -9.81
CA GLU A 42 2.02 -10.60 -9.60
C GLU A 42 1.04 -10.50 -10.79
N TYR A 43 1.14 -9.47 -11.65
CA TYR A 43 0.17 -9.21 -12.70
C TYR A 43 0.79 -9.19 -14.11
N SER A 44 0.07 -9.75 -15.07
CA SER A 44 0.40 -9.73 -16.49
C SER A 44 0.08 -8.37 -17.11
N ASP A 45 0.75 -8.07 -18.23
CA ASP A 45 0.45 -6.91 -19.08
C ASP A 45 0.45 -5.55 -18.36
N VAL A 46 1.28 -5.38 -17.33
CA VAL A 46 1.47 -4.10 -16.62
C VAL A 46 2.95 -3.68 -16.59
N GLN A 47 3.19 -2.39 -16.77
CA GLN A 47 4.47 -1.72 -16.57
C GLN A 47 4.28 -0.60 -15.56
N VAL A 48 5.11 -0.57 -14.50
CA VAL A 48 5.06 0.48 -13.49
C VAL A 48 6.25 1.42 -13.69
N LEU A 49 5.95 2.69 -13.92
CA LEU A 49 6.91 3.77 -14.06
C LEU A 49 6.89 4.61 -12.79
N LEU A 50 8.06 4.93 -12.25
CA LEU A 50 8.20 5.71 -11.03
C LEU A 50 8.66 7.13 -11.38
N SER A 51 8.14 8.14 -10.67
CA SER A 51 8.76 9.47 -10.71
C SER A 51 10.21 9.42 -10.23
N ARG A 52 10.46 8.75 -9.10
CA ARG A 52 11.78 8.46 -8.55
C ARG A 52 11.84 7.06 -7.94
N SER A 53 13.00 6.41 -8.04
CA SER A 53 13.31 5.11 -7.42
C SER A 53 14.38 5.20 -6.32
N SER A 54 14.83 6.41 -6.00
CA SER A 54 15.81 6.73 -4.96
C SER A 54 15.45 8.06 -4.30
N ASP A 55 16.23 8.46 -3.29
CA ASP A 55 16.04 9.75 -2.62
C ASP A 55 16.61 10.91 -3.47
N VAL A 56 15.84 11.32 -4.47
CA VAL A 56 16.16 12.45 -5.37
C VAL A 56 14.99 13.40 -5.45
N PHE A 57 15.29 14.69 -5.57
CA PHE A 57 14.28 15.73 -5.71
C PHE A 57 13.84 15.89 -7.17
N LEU A 58 12.54 16.01 -7.39
CA LEU A 58 11.93 16.37 -8.69
C LEU A 58 10.89 17.47 -8.50
N GLU A 59 10.90 18.45 -9.39
CA GLU A 59 9.89 19.51 -9.42
C GLU A 59 8.52 18.93 -9.77
N LEU A 60 7.44 19.52 -9.23
CA LEU A 60 6.07 19.06 -9.48
C LEU A 60 5.74 18.96 -10.98
N ALA A 61 6.11 20.00 -11.75
CA ALA A 61 5.91 20.02 -13.19
C ALA A 61 6.67 18.90 -13.92
N GLU A 62 7.89 18.59 -13.47
CA GLU A 62 8.68 17.51 -14.05
C GLU A 62 8.00 16.15 -13.87
N ARG A 63 7.43 15.88 -12.70
CA ARG A 63 6.73 14.63 -12.39
C ARG A 63 5.54 14.40 -13.34
N THR A 64 4.68 15.42 -13.51
CA THR A 64 3.52 15.30 -14.41
C THR A 64 3.91 15.31 -15.87
N HIS A 65 4.95 16.07 -16.26
CA HIS A 65 5.47 16.04 -17.63
C HIS A 65 5.99 14.65 -18.00
N LYS A 66 6.75 13.99 -17.12
CA LYS A 66 7.23 12.61 -17.35
C LYS A 66 6.08 11.62 -17.45
N ALA A 67 5.08 11.70 -16.58
CA ALA A 67 3.88 10.86 -16.64
C ALA A 67 3.13 11.02 -17.98
N ASN A 68 2.93 12.27 -18.39
CA ASN A 68 2.27 12.63 -19.65
C ASN A 68 3.06 12.15 -20.87
N ALA A 69 4.37 12.35 -20.87
CA ALA A 69 5.25 11.93 -21.96
C ALA A 69 5.35 10.40 -22.09
N ALA A 70 5.28 9.68 -20.97
CA ALA A 70 5.26 8.21 -20.97
C ALA A 70 3.98 7.62 -21.56
N GLY A 71 2.91 8.43 -21.68
CA GLY A 71 1.59 7.97 -22.07
C GLY A 71 1.02 6.99 -21.04
N ALA A 72 1.12 7.31 -19.75
CA ALA A 72 0.60 6.46 -18.69
C ALA A 72 -0.94 6.35 -18.78
N ASP A 73 -1.47 5.16 -18.49
CA ASP A 73 -2.92 4.90 -18.46
C ASP A 73 -3.55 5.47 -17.18
N ILE A 74 -2.81 5.51 -16.07
CA ILE A 74 -3.22 6.12 -14.80
C ILE A 74 -2.02 6.75 -14.07
N LEU A 75 -2.32 7.68 -13.16
CA LEU A 75 -1.37 8.25 -12.20
C LEU A 75 -1.87 8.03 -10.76
N VAL A 76 -0.97 7.58 -9.89
CA VAL A 76 -1.18 7.51 -8.44
C VAL A 76 -0.05 8.24 -7.73
N SER A 77 -0.38 9.34 -7.05
CA SER A 77 0.56 10.13 -6.24
C SER A 77 0.47 9.69 -4.79
N ILE A 78 1.57 9.21 -4.21
CA ILE A 78 1.60 8.64 -2.86
C ILE A 78 2.24 9.65 -1.91
N HIS A 79 1.48 10.06 -0.90
CA HIS A 79 1.86 11.02 0.14
C HIS A 79 1.59 10.44 1.54
N CYS A 80 2.08 11.15 2.56
CA CYS A 80 1.57 11.07 3.94
C CYS A 80 1.26 12.50 4.40
N ASN A 81 0.21 12.66 5.20
CA ASN A 81 -0.28 13.98 5.55
C ASN A 81 0.41 14.55 6.80
N ALA A 82 0.18 15.83 7.06
CA ALA A 82 0.41 16.49 8.34
C ALA A 82 -0.63 17.61 8.56
N GLY A 83 -0.87 17.97 9.81
CA GLY A 83 -1.90 18.94 10.21
C GLY A 83 -2.69 18.53 11.45
N GLY A 84 -2.23 17.50 12.17
CA GLY A 84 -2.80 17.04 13.43
C GLY A 84 -4.19 16.40 13.31
N GLY A 85 -5.00 16.59 14.35
CA GLY A 85 -6.30 15.93 14.48
C GLY A 85 -6.17 14.45 14.83
N ALA A 86 -7.16 13.65 14.41
CA ALA A 86 -7.21 12.23 14.73
C ALA A 86 -6.30 11.35 13.85
N GLY A 87 -5.65 11.92 12.82
CA GLY A 87 -4.99 11.16 11.76
C GLY A 87 -5.98 10.43 10.86
N GLY A 88 -5.48 9.49 10.07
CA GLY A 88 -6.23 8.62 9.17
C GLY A 88 -5.83 8.71 7.69
N PHE A 89 -6.47 7.89 6.87
CA PHE A 89 -6.26 7.85 5.43
C PHE A 89 -7.27 8.72 4.68
N GLU A 90 -6.81 9.44 3.67
CA GLU A 90 -7.66 10.18 2.73
C GLU A 90 -7.14 10.08 1.31
N SER A 91 -8.01 10.40 0.35
CA SER A 91 -7.62 10.46 -1.06
C SER A 91 -8.15 11.72 -1.72
N TYR A 92 -7.46 12.16 -2.77
CA TYR A 92 -7.77 13.38 -3.49
C TYR A 92 -7.86 13.13 -4.99
N ARG A 93 -8.85 13.76 -5.61
CA ARG A 93 -8.94 13.99 -7.05
C ARG A 93 -8.95 15.47 -7.36
N TYR A 94 -8.79 15.83 -8.62
CA TYR A 94 -9.00 17.22 -9.05
C TYR A 94 -10.47 17.65 -8.85
N THR A 95 -10.70 18.93 -8.60
CA THR A 95 -12.06 19.50 -8.42
C THR A 95 -12.95 19.22 -9.64
N SER A 96 -12.40 19.44 -10.83
CA SER A 96 -13.05 19.15 -12.12
C SER A 96 -12.56 17.84 -12.74
N ALA A 97 -12.45 16.79 -11.91
CA ALA A 97 -11.96 15.48 -12.32
C ALA A 97 -12.79 14.84 -13.43
N SER A 98 -12.11 14.09 -14.32
CA SER A 98 -12.76 13.22 -15.29
C SER A 98 -13.52 12.08 -14.59
N SER A 99 -14.47 11.47 -15.29
CA SER A 99 -15.16 10.27 -14.82
C SER A 99 -14.19 9.11 -14.53
N GLY A 100 -13.08 9.04 -15.28
CA GLY A 100 -11.99 8.10 -15.05
C GLY A 100 -11.31 8.32 -13.70
N SER A 101 -10.96 9.56 -13.34
CA SER A 101 -10.34 9.89 -12.05
C SER A 101 -11.31 9.67 -10.88
N VAL A 102 -12.60 9.95 -11.06
CA VAL A 102 -13.63 9.66 -10.03
C VAL A 102 -13.71 8.16 -9.76
N LYS A 103 -13.75 7.33 -10.81
CA LYS A 103 -13.74 5.87 -10.65
C LYS A 103 -12.45 5.37 -10.02
N LEU A 104 -11.30 5.92 -10.42
CA LEU A 104 -9.99 5.55 -9.89
C LEU A 104 -9.92 5.85 -8.38
N GLN A 105 -10.33 7.04 -7.96
CA GLN A 105 -10.37 7.42 -6.55
C GLN A 105 -11.24 6.47 -5.73
N ASN A 106 -12.47 6.19 -6.20
CA ASN A 106 -13.39 5.29 -5.50
C ASN A 106 -12.76 3.91 -5.27
N VAL A 107 -12.15 3.33 -6.30
CA VAL A 107 -11.53 2.00 -6.22
C VAL A 107 -10.30 2.03 -5.32
N MET A 108 -9.39 2.96 -5.54
CA MET A 108 -8.14 3.08 -4.77
C MET A 108 -8.42 3.31 -3.29
N HIS A 109 -9.33 4.23 -2.97
CA HIS A 109 -9.66 4.54 -1.59
C HIS A 109 -10.27 3.33 -0.88
N THR A 110 -11.20 2.63 -1.54
CA THR A 110 -11.82 1.41 -1.01
C THR A 110 -10.79 0.31 -0.73
N GLU A 111 -9.92 0.00 -1.68
CA GLU A 111 -8.95 -1.09 -1.54
C GLU A 111 -7.84 -0.79 -0.53
N VAL A 112 -7.37 0.47 -0.48
CA VAL A 112 -6.41 0.89 0.55
C VAL A 112 -7.03 0.81 1.93
N MET A 113 -8.24 1.35 2.13
CA MET A 113 -8.93 1.24 3.42
C MET A 113 -9.19 -0.20 3.83
N ASN A 114 -9.58 -1.08 2.90
CA ASN A 114 -9.77 -2.50 3.19
C ASN A 114 -8.50 -3.17 3.69
N ALA A 115 -7.34 -2.81 3.13
CA ALA A 115 -6.06 -3.37 3.53
C ALA A 115 -5.59 -2.88 4.91
N ILE A 116 -5.93 -1.64 5.30
CA ILE A 116 -5.34 -1.01 6.50
C ILE A 116 -6.32 -0.84 7.69
N LYS A 117 -7.62 -1.09 7.49
CA LYS A 117 -8.63 -0.92 8.56
C LYS A 117 -8.37 -1.78 9.80
N SER A 118 -7.74 -2.95 9.65
CA SER A 118 -7.39 -3.82 10.78
C SER A 118 -6.33 -3.22 11.71
N PHE A 119 -5.58 -2.21 11.26
CA PHE A 119 -4.64 -1.46 12.09
C PHE A 119 -5.31 -0.28 12.83
N GLY A 120 -6.64 -0.18 12.79
CA GLY A 120 -7.38 0.91 13.42
C GLY A 120 -7.17 2.26 12.73
N VAL A 121 -6.90 2.26 11.42
CA VAL A 121 -6.79 3.49 10.62
C VAL A 121 -8.17 4.10 10.44
N ILE A 122 -8.27 5.40 10.68
CA ILE A 122 -9.49 6.18 10.49
C ILE A 122 -9.66 6.48 9.00
N ASP A 123 -10.87 6.26 8.49
CA ASP A 123 -11.26 6.72 7.15
C ASP A 123 -11.66 8.21 7.21
N ARG A 124 -10.91 9.06 6.54
CA ARG A 124 -11.18 10.50 6.44
C ARG A 124 -11.86 10.88 5.12
N GLY A 125 -12.18 9.88 4.31
CA GLY A 125 -12.98 9.98 3.11
C GLY A 125 -12.22 10.41 1.86
N GLN A 126 -13.01 10.51 0.80
CA GLN A 126 -12.59 10.94 -0.53
C GLN A 126 -12.84 12.43 -0.70
N LYS A 127 -11.81 13.17 -1.11
CA LYS A 127 -11.82 14.62 -1.22
C LYS A 127 -11.53 15.07 -2.65
N ALA A 128 -11.87 16.33 -2.94
CA ALA A 128 -11.52 16.99 -4.19
C ALA A 128 -10.78 18.29 -3.89
N ALA A 129 -9.63 18.49 -4.53
CA ALA A 129 -8.79 19.68 -4.32
C ALA A 129 -8.00 20.04 -5.57
N ASN A 130 -7.53 21.29 -5.63
CA ASN A 130 -6.76 21.82 -6.75
C ASN A 130 -5.26 21.49 -6.62
N LEU A 131 -4.91 20.20 -6.53
CA LEU A 131 -3.53 19.72 -6.36
C LEU A 131 -2.85 19.50 -7.71
N HIS A 132 -1.57 19.83 -7.82
CA HIS A 132 -0.80 19.80 -9.08
C HIS A 132 -0.85 18.44 -9.77
N MET A 133 -0.54 17.36 -9.03
CA MET A 133 -0.38 16.02 -9.60
C MET A 133 -1.65 15.50 -10.28
N VAL A 134 -2.83 15.82 -9.72
CA VAL A 134 -4.13 15.39 -10.27
C VAL A 134 -4.72 16.39 -11.28
N ARG A 135 -4.23 17.63 -11.30
CA ARG A 135 -4.67 18.67 -12.24
C ARG A 135 -3.92 18.61 -13.57
N GLU A 136 -2.60 18.49 -13.53
CA GLU A 136 -1.73 18.60 -14.72
C GLU A 136 -1.48 17.25 -15.42
N SER A 137 -1.99 16.16 -14.85
CA SER A 137 -1.98 14.82 -15.45
C SER A 137 -3.01 14.70 -16.58
N LYS A 138 -2.61 14.12 -17.73
CA LYS A 138 -3.50 13.90 -18.89
C LYS A 138 -4.28 12.57 -18.84
N MET A 139 -4.00 11.74 -17.85
CA MET A 139 -4.66 10.45 -17.60
C MET A 139 -5.46 10.52 -16.28
N PRO A 140 -6.37 9.55 -16.01
CA PRO A 140 -6.99 9.42 -14.71
C PRO A 140 -5.96 9.41 -13.58
N ALA A 141 -6.19 10.27 -12.58
CA ALA A 141 -5.22 10.52 -11.52
C ALA A 141 -5.88 10.59 -10.14
N VAL A 142 -5.18 10.06 -9.15
CA VAL A 142 -5.54 10.14 -7.73
C VAL A 142 -4.29 10.42 -6.91
N LEU A 143 -4.46 11.13 -5.81
CA LEU A 143 -3.45 11.31 -4.76
C LEU A 143 -3.93 10.64 -3.48
N THR A 144 -3.06 9.91 -2.79
CA THR A 144 -3.37 9.23 -1.52
C THR A 144 -2.54 9.82 -0.40
N GLU A 145 -3.19 10.11 0.72
CA GLU A 145 -2.57 10.56 1.96
C GLU A 145 -2.58 9.40 2.95
N ASN A 146 -1.43 8.73 3.07
CA ASN A 146 -1.27 7.49 3.80
C ASN A 146 -0.93 7.75 5.25
N LEU A 147 -1.93 8.17 6.02
CA LEU A 147 -1.83 8.52 7.44
C LEU A 147 -1.09 9.86 7.67
N PHE A 148 -1.13 10.32 8.93
CA PHE A 148 -0.56 11.62 9.33
C PHE A 148 0.76 11.44 10.08
N ILE A 149 1.85 11.98 9.54
CA ILE A 149 3.21 11.86 10.10
C ILE A 149 3.37 12.57 11.45
N ASP A 150 2.66 13.67 11.65
CA ASP A 150 2.70 14.46 12.88
C ASP A 150 1.78 13.93 13.98
N VAL A 151 0.83 13.04 13.65
CA VAL A 151 -0.06 12.38 14.61
C VAL A 151 0.61 11.13 15.18
N ALA A 152 0.93 11.14 16.49
CA ALA A 152 1.69 10.08 17.15
C ALA A 152 1.13 8.66 16.94
N ALA A 153 -0.21 8.50 16.98
CA ALA A 153 -0.86 7.21 16.77
C ALA A 153 -0.71 6.67 15.34
N ASP A 154 -0.60 7.55 14.35
CA ASP A 154 -0.40 7.20 12.94
C ASP A 154 1.09 7.01 12.64
N ALA A 155 1.95 7.88 13.15
CA ALA A 155 3.39 7.70 13.09
C ALA A 155 3.84 6.36 13.70
N ALA A 156 3.23 5.92 14.79
CA ALA A 156 3.48 4.60 15.37
C ALA A 156 3.13 3.44 14.43
N LYS A 157 2.09 3.60 13.59
CA LYS A 157 1.73 2.63 12.55
C LYS A 157 2.72 2.70 11.40
N LEU A 158 3.06 3.90 10.92
CA LEU A 158 3.99 4.12 9.80
C LEU A 158 5.42 3.64 10.08
N LYS A 159 5.82 3.52 11.36
CA LYS A 159 7.10 2.89 11.78
C LYS A 159 7.12 1.37 11.64
N ARG A 160 5.97 0.73 11.42
CA ARG A 160 5.88 -0.73 11.30
C ARG A 160 5.91 -1.15 9.83
N GLN A 161 6.82 -2.06 9.51
CA GLN A 161 6.97 -2.57 8.15
C GLN A 161 5.69 -3.23 7.62
N ASP A 162 4.96 -3.96 8.47
CA ASP A 162 3.73 -4.62 8.05
C ASP A 162 2.66 -3.59 7.63
N VAL A 163 2.50 -2.47 8.34
CA VAL A 163 1.58 -1.41 7.93
C VAL A 163 1.98 -0.82 6.57
N VAL A 164 3.27 -0.53 6.36
CA VAL A 164 3.79 -0.01 5.07
C VAL A 164 3.50 -1.01 3.94
N ASP A 165 3.69 -2.30 4.19
CA ASP A 165 3.41 -3.36 3.22
C ASP A 165 1.91 -3.46 2.92
N PHE A 166 1.04 -3.35 3.92
CA PHE A 166 -0.42 -3.37 3.73
C PHE A 166 -0.94 -2.12 3.02
N ILE A 167 -0.33 -0.95 3.23
CA ILE A 167 -0.59 0.24 2.41
C ILE A 167 -0.26 -0.06 0.95
N ALA A 168 0.92 -0.62 0.66
CA ALA A 168 1.31 -0.99 -0.70
C ALA A 168 0.37 -2.04 -1.31
N ILE A 169 -0.04 -3.07 -0.55
CA ILE A 169 -1.02 -4.08 -1.00
C ILE A 169 -2.35 -3.42 -1.38
N GLY A 170 -2.83 -2.47 -0.56
CA GLY A 170 -4.02 -1.70 -0.86
C GLY A 170 -3.94 -0.95 -2.20
N HIS A 171 -2.78 -0.34 -2.48
CA HIS A 171 -2.54 0.34 -3.75
C HIS A 171 -2.48 -0.65 -4.92
N VAL A 172 -1.78 -1.78 -4.77
CA VAL A 172 -1.69 -2.84 -5.78
C VAL A 172 -3.08 -3.35 -6.13
N ASN A 173 -3.91 -3.67 -5.13
CA ASN A 173 -5.28 -4.15 -5.31
C ASN A 173 -6.15 -3.13 -6.03
N GLY A 174 -6.07 -1.85 -5.62
CA GLY A 174 -6.82 -0.77 -6.25
C GLY A 174 -6.44 -0.57 -7.71
N ILE A 175 -5.14 -0.56 -8.02
CA ILE A 175 -4.62 -0.41 -9.38
C ILE A 175 -5.04 -1.59 -10.25
N ALA A 176 -4.83 -2.82 -9.76
CA ALA A 176 -5.18 -4.03 -10.47
C ALA A 176 -6.68 -4.09 -10.79
N LYS A 177 -7.52 -3.78 -9.80
CA LYS A 177 -8.97 -3.75 -9.95
C LYS A 177 -9.44 -2.67 -10.93
N TYR A 178 -8.87 -1.47 -10.86
CA TYR A 178 -9.24 -0.39 -11.78
C TYR A 178 -8.89 -0.71 -13.23
N LEU A 179 -7.70 -1.27 -13.46
CA LEU A 179 -7.20 -1.59 -14.80
C LEU A 179 -7.67 -2.94 -15.33
N GLY A 180 -8.35 -3.75 -14.50
CA GLY A 180 -8.75 -5.11 -14.86
C GLY A 180 -7.57 -6.04 -15.10
N LEU A 181 -6.47 -5.84 -14.36
CA LEU A 181 -5.26 -6.63 -14.53
C LEU A 181 -5.52 -8.09 -14.18
N GLN A 182 -4.94 -9.00 -14.98
CA GLN A 182 -4.97 -10.42 -14.70
C GLN A 182 -3.72 -10.80 -13.92
N LYS A 183 -3.89 -11.59 -12.86
CA LYS A 183 -2.74 -12.18 -12.17
C LYS A 183 -1.98 -13.06 -13.15
N LYS A 184 -0.65 -13.08 -13.03
CA LYS A 184 0.16 -14.06 -13.77
C LYS A 184 -0.26 -15.45 -13.33
N GLU A 185 -0.36 -16.36 -14.30
CA GLU A 185 -0.39 -17.77 -13.98
C GLU A 185 0.89 -18.08 -13.21
N GLU A 186 0.75 -18.65 -12.02
CA GLU A 186 1.91 -19.02 -11.21
C GLU A 186 2.77 -19.97 -12.03
N ALA A 187 4.05 -19.65 -12.15
CA ALA A 187 5.01 -20.52 -12.81
C ALA A 187 5.10 -21.83 -12.01
N GLY A 188 4.35 -22.84 -12.46
CA GLY A 188 4.44 -24.25 -12.08
C GLY A 188 4.69 -24.52 -10.60
N THR A 189 3.63 -24.84 -9.85
CA THR A 189 3.63 -25.74 -8.67
C THR A 189 5.00 -25.98 -8.02
N VAL A 190 5.54 -24.99 -7.33
CA VAL A 190 6.07 -25.27 -6.00
C VAL A 190 4.83 -25.20 -5.15
N GLU A 191 4.40 -26.32 -4.53
CA GLU A 191 3.19 -26.32 -3.71
C GLU A 191 3.15 -25.02 -2.87
N ASP A 192 2.04 -24.29 -2.87
CA ASP A 192 1.78 -23.12 -1.99
C ASP A 192 1.87 -23.46 -0.49
N LYS A 193 2.35 -24.65 -0.19
CA LYS A 193 2.51 -25.31 1.08
C LYS A 193 3.78 -24.80 1.72
N VAL A 194 3.60 -23.96 2.73
CA VAL A 194 4.69 -23.50 3.59
C VAL A 194 4.94 -24.56 4.64
N HIS A 195 6.07 -25.27 4.60
CA HIS A 195 6.39 -26.23 5.66
C HIS A 195 6.74 -25.48 6.95
N VAL A 196 5.94 -25.71 7.99
CA VAL A 196 6.16 -25.10 9.30
C VAL A 196 6.95 -26.07 10.17
N VAL A 197 8.17 -25.66 10.55
CA VAL A 197 9.09 -26.46 11.36
C VAL A 197 9.30 -25.79 12.72
N VAL A 198 9.09 -26.54 13.80
CA VAL A 198 9.37 -26.12 15.18
C VAL A 198 10.28 -27.15 15.81
N ASN A 199 11.38 -26.71 16.43
CA ASN A 199 12.40 -27.57 17.05
C ASN A 199 12.92 -28.68 16.10
N GLY A 200 13.14 -28.34 14.83
CA GLY A 200 13.65 -29.27 13.82
C GLY A 200 12.64 -30.29 13.28
N LYS A 201 11.38 -30.26 13.74
CA LYS A 201 10.29 -31.13 13.27
C LYS A 201 9.23 -30.34 12.52
N GLN A 202 8.83 -30.81 11.34
CA GLN A 202 7.67 -30.26 10.64
C GLN A 202 6.40 -30.57 11.45
N ILE A 203 5.63 -29.53 11.78
CA ILE A 203 4.44 -29.61 12.64
C ILE A 203 3.14 -29.38 11.89
N ALA A 204 3.18 -28.64 10.79
CA ALA A 204 2.02 -28.34 9.96
C ALA A 204 2.47 -27.76 8.62
N ASP A 205 1.51 -27.59 7.73
CA ASP A 205 1.66 -26.77 6.54
C ASP A 205 0.92 -25.45 6.73
N GLY A 206 1.57 -24.36 6.32
CA GLY A 206 0.98 -23.07 6.09
C GLY A 206 0.69 -22.86 4.61
N LYS A 207 0.28 -21.65 4.26
CA LYS A 207 0.04 -21.24 2.88
C LYS A 207 0.70 -19.91 2.57
N LEU A 208 1.22 -19.77 1.37
CA LEU A 208 1.63 -18.48 0.82
C LEU A 208 0.47 -17.91 0.01
N GLU A 209 -0.10 -16.78 0.43
CA GLU A 209 -1.16 -16.11 -0.34
C GLU A 209 -0.80 -14.63 -0.51
N ASN A 210 -0.72 -14.16 -1.75
CA ASN A 210 -0.39 -12.77 -2.09
C ASN A 210 0.95 -12.27 -1.48
N GLY A 211 1.95 -13.17 -1.41
CA GLY A 211 3.25 -12.88 -0.79
C GLY A 211 3.19 -12.72 0.74
N VAL A 212 2.06 -13.06 1.36
CA VAL A 212 1.90 -13.15 2.81
C VAL A 212 1.90 -14.63 3.20
N THR A 213 2.80 -14.98 4.11
CA THR A 213 2.90 -16.33 4.66
C THR A 213 1.93 -16.48 5.81
N TYR A 214 0.91 -17.32 5.63
CA TYR A 214 -0.06 -17.68 6.65
C TYR A 214 0.36 -19.01 7.27
N VAL A 215 0.60 -19.01 8.57
CA VAL A 215 0.97 -20.21 9.33
C VAL A 215 -0.10 -20.54 10.38
N PRO A 216 -0.37 -21.82 10.65
CA PRO A 216 -1.34 -22.23 11.65
C PRO A 216 -0.85 -21.90 13.07
N LEU A 217 -1.35 -20.79 13.61
CA LEU A 217 -1.04 -20.30 14.96
C LEU A 217 -1.19 -21.36 16.04
N ARG A 218 -2.26 -22.19 15.97
CA ARG A 218 -2.50 -23.28 16.91
C ARG A 218 -1.36 -24.29 16.92
N ALA A 219 -0.96 -24.77 15.74
CA ALA A 219 0.09 -25.78 15.62
C ALA A 219 1.42 -25.25 16.17
N ILE A 220 1.77 -23.99 15.87
CA ILE A 220 3.00 -23.37 16.37
C ILE A 220 2.93 -23.18 17.88
N GLY A 221 1.83 -22.62 18.40
CA GLY A 221 1.66 -22.36 19.82
C GLY A 221 1.72 -23.64 20.65
N GLU A 222 0.98 -24.68 20.25
CA GLU A 222 0.95 -25.97 20.95
C GLU A 222 2.31 -26.68 20.87
N ALA A 223 3.03 -26.60 19.74
CA ALA A 223 4.39 -27.15 19.61
C ALA A 223 5.42 -26.46 20.51
N LEU A 224 5.18 -25.20 20.89
CA LEU A 224 5.99 -24.42 21.82
C LEU A 224 5.49 -24.52 23.27
N GLY A 225 4.50 -25.37 23.56
CA GLY A 225 3.95 -25.57 24.90
C GLY A 225 2.91 -24.54 25.33
N ALA A 226 2.45 -23.67 24.44
CA ALA A 226 1.39 -22.71 24.72
C ALA A 226 -0.01 -23.31 24.51
N LYS A 227 -1.00 -22.80 25.24
CA LYS A 227 -2.43 -23.04 24.96
C LYS A 227 -2.93 -22.01 23.96
N VAL A 228 -3.63 -22.47 22.92
CA VAL A 228 -4.22 -21.60 21.90
C VAL A 228 -5.74 -21.72 21.90
N SER A 229 -6.45 -20.60 22.04
CA SER A 229 -7.92 -20.54 21.96
C SER A 229 -8.39 -19.61 20.84
N TRP A 230 -9.61 -19.83 20.35
CA TRP A 230 -10.27 -19.02 19.33
C TRP A 230 -11.65 -18.59 19.83
N ASP A 231 -11.90 -17.29 19.85
CA ASP A 231 -13.21 -16.71 20.07
C ASP A 231 -13.80 -16.26 18.73
N ASN A 232 -14.81 -16.99 18.27
CA ASN A 232 -15.46 -16.71 16.99
C ASN A 232 -16.31 -15.42 17.00
N LYS A 233 -16.75 -14.94 18.17
CA LYS A 233 -17.55 -13.73 18.31
C LYS A 233 -16.68 -12.48 18.14
N THR A 234 -15.52 -12.47 18.80
CA THR A 234 -14.58 -11.34 18.74
C THR A 234 -13.55 -11.48 17.62
N LYS A 235 -13.47 -12.64 16.97
CA LYS A 235 -12.44 -13.00 15.99
C LYS A 235 -11.03 -12.95 16.59
N THR A 236 -10.91 -13.35 17.86
CA THR A 236 -9.66 -13.30 18.62
C THR A 236 -9.06 -14.68 18.73
N ALA A 237 -7.77 -14.81 18.39
CA ALA A 237 -6.96 -15.95 18.78
C ALA A 237 -6.09 -15.57 19.97
N THR A 238 -6.12 -16.35 21.05
CA THR A 238 -5.34 -16.10 22.26
C THR A 238 -4.30 -17.20 22.43
N VAL A 239 -3.05 -16.82 22.70
CA VAL A 239 -1.95 -17.73 23.01
C VAL A 239 -1.47 -17.44 24.42
N THR A 240 -1.48 -18.45 25.30
CA THR A 240 -1.01 -18.33 26.69
C THR A 240 0.05 -19.38 26.98
N THR A 241 1.22 -18.94 27.42
CA THR A 241 2.21 -19.79 28.08
C THR A 241 1.93 -19.81 29.57
N GLU A 242 2.08 -20.96 30.23
CA GLU A 242 2.05 -21.02 31.70
C GLU A 242 3.21 -20.20 32.32
#